data_AF-A0A0N4YKV2-F1
#
_entry.id   AF-A0A0N4YKV2-F1
#
_cell.length_a   1.000
_cell.length_b   1.000
_cell.length_c   1.000
_cell.angle_alpha   90.00
_cell.angle_beta   90.00
_cell.angle_gamma   90.00
#
_symmetry.space_group_name_H-M   'P 1'
#
loop_
_entity.id
_entity.type
_entity.pdbx_description
1 polymer ?
#
loop_
_entity_poly.entity_id
_entity_poly.type
_entity_poly.pdbx_seq_one_letter_code
_entity_poly.pdbx_strand_id
1 'polypeptide(L)'
;MVSRWFTRFKSGDASLEDGEREGRPPVIDNDELELAIKSNPEATSRELARTVRCSQVAIELHHQDLGYRTVLTRWIPHRLTEAHGERE
;
A
#
# COMPACT_ATOMS: atom_id res chain seq x y z
N MET A 1 32.01 17.32 -1.58
CA MET A 1 31.24 17.15 -2.84
C MET A 1 32.11 16.90 -4.08
N VAL A 2 33.11 17.74 -4.39
CA VAL A 2 33.91 17.63 -5.63
C VAL A 2 34.65 16.29 -5.77
N SER A 3 35.30 15.80 -4.71
CA SER A 3 36.09 14.55 -4.78
C SER A 3 35.25 13.32 -5.11
N ARG A 4 33.99 13.26 -4.64
CA ARG A 4 33.06 12.14 -4.94
C ARG A 4 32.70 12.10 -6.43
N TRP A 5 32.39 13.27 -7.00
CA TRP A 5 32.11 13.40 -8.43
C TRP A 5 33.34 13.14 -9.28
N PHE A 6 34.50 13.64 -8.86
CA PHE A 6 35.77 13.39 -9.55
C PHE A 6 36.10 11.89 -9.62
N THR A 7 35.88 11.14 -8.53
CA THR A 7 36.06 9.69 -8.54
C THR A 7 35.06 8.96 -9.44
N ARG A 8 33.76 9.34 -9.41
CA ARG A 8 32.74 8.74 -10.30
C ARG A 8 33.04 8.96 -11.77
N PHE A 9 33.40 10.19 -12.15
CA PHE A 9 33.79 10.48 -13.53
C PHE A 9 35.07 9.74 -13.94
N LYS A 10 36.04 9.61 -13.03
CA LYS A 10 37.25 8.81 -13.25
C LYS A 10 36.98 7.32 -13.44
N SER A 11 35.92 6.78 -12.84
CA SER A 11 35.51 5.38 -13.02
C SER A 11 34.64 5.16 -14.27
N GLY A 12 34.40 6.20 -15.07
CA GLY A 12 33.57 6.13 -16.28
C GLY A 12 32.07 6.27 -16.02
N ASP A 13 31.65 6.53 -14.77
CA ASP A 13 30.27 6.84 -14.44
C ASP A 13 30.02 8.34 -14.70
N ALA A 14 29.49 8.62 -15.88
CA ALA A 14 29.05 9.95 -16.29
C ALA A 14 27.56 10.21 -16.02
N SER A 15 26.88 9.31 -15.31
CA SER A 15 25.47 9.49 -14.98
C SER A 15 25.29 10.67 -14.04
N LEU A 16 24.36 11.55 -14.40
CA LEU A 16 23.91 12.65 -13.55
C LEU A 16 22.70 12.25 -12.71
N GLU A 17 22.18 11.04 -12.90
CA GLU A 17 21.07 10.53 -12.11
C GLU A 17 21.53 10.28 -10.68
N ASP A 18 20.66 10.62 -9.74
CA ASP A 18 20.94 10.23 -8.37
C ASP A 18 20.77 8.72 -8.25
N GLY A 19 21.63 8.11 -7.44
CA GLY A 19 21.46 6.69 -7.13
C GLY A 19 20.12 6.47 -6.43
N GLU A 20 19.69 5.21 -6.38
CA GLU A 20 18.51 4.84 -5.61
C GLU A 20 18.63 5.41 -4.19
N ARG A 21 17.77 6.38 -3.88
CA ARG A 21 17.77 7.03 -2.57
C ARG A 21 16.94 6.15 -1.67
N GLU A 22 17.59 5.49 -0.72
CA GLU A 22 16.90 4.93 0.44
C GLU A 22 16.34 6.10 1.28
N GLY A 23 15.14 6.55 0.93
CA GLY A 23 14.29 7.31 1.85
C GLY A 23 13.89 6.44 3.03
N ARG A 24 13.12 6.97 3.98
CA ARG A 24 12.61 6.14 5.09
C ARG A 24 11.25 5.53 4.72
N PRO A 25 11.18 4.26 4.29
CA PRO A 25 9.93 3.51 4.42
C PRO A 25 9.64 3.29 5.92
N PRO A 26 8.37 3.32 6.32
CA PRO A 26 8.02 3.12 7.73
C PRO A 26 8.36 1.69 8.14
N VAL A 27 8.93 1.57 9.35
CA VAL A 27 9.18 0.30 10.06
C VAL A 27 7.82 -0.31 10.43
N ILE A 28 7.13 -0.85 9.44
CA ILE A 28 5.97 -1.71 9.63
C ILE A 28 6.42 -3.08 9.15
N ASP A 29 6.10 -4.08 9.96
CA ASP A 29 6.28 -5.46 9.54
C ASP A 29 5.24 -5.78 8.46
N ASN A 30 5.70 -6.04 7.25
CA ASN A 30 4.83 -6.39 6.13
C ASN A 30 4.02 -7.65 6.44
N ASP A 31 4.58 -8.57 7.24
CA ASP A 31 3.90 -9.81 7.63
C ASP A 31 2.71 -9.49 8.55
N GLU A 32 2.85 -8.52 9.46
CA GLU A 32 1.77 -8.07 10.36
C GLU A 32 0.64 -7.39 9.57
N LEU A 33 0.99 -6.54 8.61
CA LEU A 33 0.02 -5.89 7.74
C LEU A 33 -0.70 -6.90 6.85
N GLU A 34 0.02 -7.84 6.25
CA GLU A 34 -0.57 -8.92 5.44
C GLU A 34 -1.54 -9.77 6.27
N LEU A 35 -1.19 -10.09 7.51
CA LEU A 35 -2.04 -10.87 8.41
C LEU A 35 -3.33 -10.10 8.74
N ALA A 36 -3.24 -8.80 8.98
CA ALA A 36 -4.40 -7.95 9.22
C ALA A 36 -5.33 -7.87 8.00
N ILE A 37 -4.76 -7.72 6.78
CA ILE A 37 -5.53 -7.72 5.53
C ILE A 37 -6.20 -9.08 5.29
N LYS A 38 -5.50 -10.20 5.50
CA LYS A 38 -6.06 -11.55 5.35
C LYS A 38 -7.16 -11.83 6.37
N SER A 39 -7.04 -11.31 7.59
CA SER A 39 -8.06 -11.47 8.64
C SER A 39 -9.34 -10.68 8.36
N ASN A 40 -9.23 -9.48 7.76
CA ASN A 40 -10.38 -8.68 7.37
C ASN A 40 -10.11 -7.92 6.06
N PRO A 41 -10.39 -8.53 4.91
CA PRO A 41 -10.16 -7.90 3.60
C PRO A 41 -10.99 -6.64 3.36
N GLU A 42 -12.08 -6.44 4.12
CA GLU A 42 -12.94 -5.26 4.03
C GLU A 42 -12.47 -4.12 4.96
N ALA A 43 -11.40 -4.32 5.74
CA ALA A 43 -10.87 -3.29 6.62
C ALA A 43 -10.39 -2.06 5.84
N THR A 44 -10.76 -0.88 6.33
CA THR A 44 -10.27 0.39 5.79
C THR A 44 -8.80 0.62 6.19
N SER A 45 -8.07 1.43 5.40
CA SER A 45 -6.68 1.80 5.73
C SER A 45 -6.55 2.44 7.13
N ARG A 46 -7.58 3.16 7.58
CA ARG A 46 -7.65 3.74 8.93
C ARG A 46 -7.81 2.69 10.02
N GLU A 47 -8.58 1.63 9.79
CA GLU A 47 -8.73 0.53 10.74
C GLU A 47 -7.45 -0.29 10.81
N LEU A 48 -6.84 -0.61 9.68
CA LEU A 48 -5.54 -1.28 9.60
C LEU A 48 -4.46 -0.47 10.33
N ALA A 49 -4.42 0.84 10.14
CA ALA A 49 -3.49 1.73 10.85
C ALA A 49 -3.67 1.68 12.38
N ARG A 50 -4.90 1.53 12.88
CA ARG A 50 -5.16 1.37 14.32
C ARG A 50 -4.71 0.00 14.83
N THR A 51 -4.95 -1.05 14.04
CA THR A 51 -4.57 -2.43 14.38
C THR A 51 -3.05 -2.58 14.47
N VAL A 52 -2.33 -2.13 13.44
CA VAL A 52 -0.86 -2.21 13.31
C VAL A 52 -0.16 -1.02 14.00
N ARG A 53 -0.92 -0.16 14.69
CA ARG A 53 -0.45 1.02 15.44
C ARG A 53 0.48 1.95 14.65
N CYS A 54 0.15 2.20 13.40
CA CYS A 54 0.93 3.03 12.50
C CYS A 54 0.11 4.22 11.96
N SER A 55 0.76 5.05 11.12
CA SER A 55 0.03 6.10 10.40
C SER A 55 -0.73 5.53 9.21
N GLN A 56 -1.83 6.18 8.83
CA GLN A 56 -2.58 5.81 7.63
C GLN A 56 -1.73 5.91 6.35
N VAL A 57 -0.89 6.95 6.26
CA VAL A 57 0.04 7.14 5.13
C VAL A 57 0.99 5.95 4.98
N ALA A 58 1.44 5.37 6.10
CA ALA A 58 2.31 4.21 6.06
C ALA A 58 1.60 2.96 5.51
N ILE A 59 0.32 2.76 5.84
CA ILE A 59 -0.50 1.68 5.24
C ILE A 59 -0.62 1.87 3.73
N GLU A 60 -0.87 3.10 3.27
CA GLU A 60 -1.04 3.39 1.84
C GLU A 60 0.25 3.16 1.04
N LEU A 61 1.40 3.53 1.59
CA LEU A 61 2.71 3.23 1.00
C LEU A 61 2.95 1.71 0.92
N HIS A 62 2.73 1.00 2.02
CA HIS A 62 2.92 -0.46 2.06
C HIS A 62 1.96 -1.21 1.16
N HIS A 63 0.72 -0.73 0.97
CA HIS A 63 -0.19 -1.29 -0.02
C HIS A 63 0.39 -1.18 -1.44
N GLN A 64 1.02 -0.05 -1.78
CA GLN A 64 1.67 0.13 -3.08
C GLN A 64 2.88 -0.81 -3.24
N ASP A 65 3.72 -0.91 -2.21
CA ASP A 65 4.91 -1.76 -2.22
C ASP A 65 4.55 -3.26 -2.35
N LEU A 66 3.49 -3.69 -1.68
CA LEU A 66 2.98 -5.07 -1.74
C LEU A 66 2.08 -5.32 -2.97
N GLY A 67 1.79 -4.30 -3.78
CA GLY A 67 0.90 -4.41 -4.94
C GLY A 67 -0.59 -4.57 -4.62
N TYR A 68 -0.99 -4.33 -3.36
CA TYR A 68 -2.39 -4.31 -2.97
C TYR A 68 -3.09 -3.05 -3.48
N ARG A 69 -4.30 -3.24 -3.99
CA ARG A 69 -5.19 -2.14 -4.39
C ARG A 69 -6.56 -2.33 -3.78
N THR A 70 -7.17 -1.23 -3.35
CA THR A 70 -8.58 -1.23 -2.93
C THR A 70 -9.47 -1.43 -4.15
N VAL A 71 -10.29 -2.48 -4.17
CA VAL A 71 -11.26 -2.72 -5.25
C VAL A 71 -12.66 -2.53 -4.69
N LEU A 72 -13.39 -1.54 -5.20
CA LEU A 72 -14.76 -1.20 -4.76
C LEU A 72 -15.84 -2.07 -5.43
N THR A 73 -15.48 -3.18 -6.08
CA THR A 73 -16.42 -4.01 -6.84
C THR A 73 -17.17 -4.97 -5.92
N ARG A 74 -18.05 -4.44 -5.08
CA ARG A 74 -19.06 -5.26 -4.39
C ARG A 74 -20.44 -4.90 -4.93
N TRP A 75 -20.91 -5.72 -5.87
CA TRP A 75 -22.32 -5.73 -6.24
C TRP A 75 -23.04 -6.61 -5.21
N ILE A 76 -23.79 -5.99 -4.30
CA ILE A 76 -24.62 -6.71 -3.33
C ILE A 76 -25.97 -6.95 -4.00
N PRO A 77 -26.35 -8.20 -4.35
CA PRO A 77 -27.68 -8.48 -4.83
C PRO A 77 -28.67 -8.07 -3.76
N HIS A 78 -29.63 -7.22 -4.13
CA HIS A 78 -30.72 -6.86 -3.24
C HIS A 78 -31.46 -8.15 -2.88
N ARG A 79 -31.43 -8.54 -1.59
CA ARG A 79 -32.26 -9.64 -1.11
C ARG A 79 -33.70 -9.17 -1.17
N LEU A 80 -34.39 -9.47 -2.28
CA LEU A 80 -35.83 -9.37 -2.36
C LEU A 80 -36.39 -10.29 -1.27
N THR A 81 -36.85 -9.71 -0.16
CA THR A 81 -37.70 -10.40 0.79
C THR A 81 -38.98 -10.83 0.06
N GLU A 82 -39.60 -11.95 0.48
CA GLU A 82 -40.80 -12.52 -0.16
C GLU A 82 -41.97 -11.54 -0.31
N ALA A 83 -41.91 -10.38 0.35
CA ALA A 83 -42.82 -9.24 0.19
C ALA A 83 -42.82 -8.56 -1.19
N HIS A 84 -42.06 -9.06 -2.18
CA HIS A 84 -42.04 -8.54 -3.55
C HIS A 84 -42.52 -9.55 -4.61
N GLY A 85 -43.07 -10.69 -4.18
CA GLY A 85 -43.93 -11.48 -5.03
C GLY A 85 -45.32 -10.84 -5.13
N GLU A 86 -45.83 -10.73 -6.34
CA GLU A 86 -47.20 -10.35 -6.71
C GLU A 86 -47.48 -8.84 -6.86
N ARG A 87 -47.23 -8.35 -8.08
CA ARG A 87 -48.22 -7.51 -8.78
C ARG A 87 -48.37 -8.06 -10.20
N GLU A 88 -49.55 -8.64 -10.45
CA GLU A 88 -50.12 -8.82 -11.79
C GLU A 88 -50.22 -7.48 -12.54
#